data_AF-A0A3C2DE38-F1
#
_entry.id   AF-A0A3C2DE38-F1
#
_cell.length_a   1.000
_cell.length_b   1.000
_cell.length_c   1.000
_cell.angle_alpha   90.00
_cell.angle_beta   90.00
_cell.angle_gamma   90.00
#
_symmetry.space_group_name_H-M   'P 1'
#
loop_
_entity.id
_entity.type
_entity.pdbx_description
1 polymer ?
#
loop_
_entity_poly.entity_id
_entity_poly.type
_entity_poly.pdbx_seq_one_letter_code
_entity_poly.pdbx_strand_id
1 'polypeptide(L)' 'MGLGNPGREYEGTRHNVGFAAVEELARRHGGSLKRSKQEALVAEVRIGGERVALALPQTYMNE' A
#
# COMPACT_ATOMS: atom_id res chain seq x y z
N MET A 1 -5.10 -4.75 0.09
CA MET A 1 -4.78 -3.74 1.12
C MET A 1 -3.56 -4.23 1.87
N GLY A 2 -2.56 -3.37 2.08
CA GLY A 2 -1.35 -3.69 2.84
C GLY A 2 -1.47 -3.05 4.21
N LEU A 3 -1.35 -3.83 5.29
CA LEU A 3 -1.34 -3.30 6.66
C LEU A 3 0.11 -3.00 7.08
N GLY A 4 0.26 -1.98 7.92
CA GLY A 4 1.53 -1.43 8.36
C GLY A 4 1.34 -0.05 8.98
N ASN A 5 2.41 0.48 9.57
CA ASN A 5 2.44 1.82 10.15
C ASN A 5 3.23 2.79 9.24
N PRO A 6 2.75 4.03 9.05
CA PRO A 6 3.48 5.06 8.33
C PRO A 6 4.67 5.57 9.17
N GLY A 7 5.76 5.96 8.51
CA GLY A 7 6.95 6.53 9.16
C GLY A 7 8.20 5.69 8.96
N ARG A 8 9.36 6.36 8.85
CA ARG A 8 10.67 5.71 8.59
C ARG A 8 11.07 4.70 9.67
N GLU A 9 10.59 4.89 10.89
CA GLU A 9 10.86 3.99 12.02
C GLU A 9 10.23 2.59 11.87
N TYR A 10 9.22 2.44 11.01
CA TYR A 10 8.54 1.17 10.74
C TYR A 10 9.00 0.47 9.46
N GLU A 11 9.86 1.13 8.66
CA GLU A 11 10.45 0.54 7.45
C GLU A 11 11.24 -0.73 7.80
N GLY A 12 10.98 -1.83 7.07
CA GLY A 12 11.69 -3.09 7.26
C GLY A 12 11.25 -3.93 8.48
N THR A 13 10.26 -3.48 9.27
CA THR A 13 9.68 -4.30 10.34
C THR A 13 8.76 -5.39 9.78
N ARG A 14 8.63 -6.53 10.50
CA ARG A 14 7.68 -7.60 10.11
C ARG A 14 6.24 -7.09 9.99
N HIS A 15 5.87 -6.05 10.74
CA HIS A 15 4.55 -5.41 10.69
C HIS A 15 4.29 -4.66 9.38
N ASN A 16 5.33 -4.21 8.66
CA ASN A 16 5.20 -3.46 7.41
C ASN A 16 5.36 -4.32 6.15
N VAL A 17 5.41 -5.66 6.28
CA VAL A 17 5.49 -6.56 5.11
C VAL A 17 4.29 -6.36 4.18
N GLY A 18 3.12 -6.01 4.72
CA GLY A 18 1.93 -5.69 3.94
C GLY A 18 2.12 -4.44 3.07
N PHE A 19 2.80 -3.41 3.57
CA PHE A 19 3.11 -2.21 2.79
C PHE A 19 4.08 -2.54 1.65
N ALA A 20 5.19 -3.20 1.96
CA ALA A 20 6.20 -3.57 0.97
C ALA A 20 5.62 -4.44 -0.17
N ALA A 21 4.73 -5.39 0.18
CA ALA A 21 4.07 -6.23 -0.81
C ALA A 21 3.17 -5.42 -1.76
N VAL A 22 2.43 -4.44 -1.25
CA VAL A 22 1.53 -3.60 -2.06
C VAL A 22 2.32 -2.59 -2.90
N GLU A 23 3.39 -2.01 -2.37
CA GLU A 23 4.29 -1.13 -3.13
C GLU A 23 4.90 -1.87 -4.31
N GLU A 24 5.40 -3.09 -4.09
CA GLU A 24 5.98 -3.91 -5.14
C GLU A 24 4.93 -4.37 -6.17
N LEU A 25 3.71 -4.71 -5.72
CA LEU A 25 2.59 -5.01 -6.62
C LEU A 25 2.23 -3.82 -7.51
N ALA A 26 2.16 -2.60 -6.94
CA ALA A 26 1.91 -1.39 -7.70
C ALA A 26 3.01 -1.16 -8.74
N ARG A 27 4.28 -1.25 -8.32
CA ARG A 27 5.45 -1.06 -9.20
C ARG A 27 5.45 -2.04 -10.38
N ARG A 28 5.21 -3.32 -10.12
CA ARG A 28 5.19 -4.37 -11.17
C ARG A 28 4.09 -4.17 -12.22
N HIS A 29 2.99 -3.54 -11.83
CA HIS A 29 1.84 -3.31 -12.72
C HIS A 29 1.72 -1.85 -13.18
N GLY A 30 2.80 -1.06 -13.07
CA GLY A 30 2.83 0.34 -13.53
C GLY A 30 1.95 1.30 -12.72
N GLY A 31 1.50 0.90 -11.53
CA GLY A 31 0.72 1.72 -10.63
C GLY A 31 1.59 2.70 -9.85
N SER A 32 1.03 3.87 -9.57
CA SER A 32 1.63 4.87 -8.69
C SER A 32 0.68 5.15 -7.52
N LEU A 33 1.15 4.88 -6.31
CA LEU A 33 0.42 5.13 -5.06
C LEU A 33 0.32 6.64 -4.80
N LYS A 34 -0.90 7.16 -4.69
CA LYS A 34 -1.19 8.58 -4.47
C LYS A 34 -2.08 8.77 -3.24
N ARG A 35 -1.94 9.91 -2.56
CA ARG A 35 -2.85 10.27 -1.46
C ARG A 35 -4.29 10.29 -1.93
N SER A 36 -5.15 9.60 -1.17
CA SER A 36 -6.59 9.62 -1.30
C SER A 36 -7.23 10.49 -0.20
N LYS A 37 -8.55 10.68 -0.25
CA LYS A 37 -9.31 11.40 0.79
C LYS A 37 -9.46 10.60 2.09
N GLN A 38 -9.17 9.29 2.09
CA GLN A 38 -9.43 8.37 3.20
C GLN A 38 -8.15 8.04 4.00
N GLU A 39 -7.25 9.01 4.18
CA GLU A 39 -5.98 8.82 4.91
C GLU A 39 -5.20 7.58 4.44
N ALA A 40 -5.15 7.35 3.12
CA ALA A 40 -4.49 6.21 2.53
C ALA A 40 -3.78 6.59 1.23
N LEU A 41 -2.69 5.89 0.90
CA LEU A 41 -2.11 5.88 -0.43
C LEU A 41 -2.81 4.81 -1.26
N VAL A 42 -3.28 5.18 -2.45
CA VAL A 42 -4.08 4.31 -3.33
C VAL A 42 -3.50 4.30 -4.74
N ALA A 43 -3.54 3.14 -5.39
CA ALA A 43 -3.24 2.97 -6.80
C ALA A 43 -4.28 2.05 -7.45
N GLU A 44 -4.65 2.35 -8.69
CA GLU A 44 -5.40 1.40 -9.52
C GLU A 44 -4.45 0.77 -10.53
N VAL A 45 -4.48 -0.56 -10.62
CA VAL A 45 -3.65 -1.35 -11.54
C VAL A 45 -4.49 -2.38 -12.25
N ARG A 46 -3.93 -2.99 -13.30
CA ARG A 46 -4.54 -4.13 -14.00
C ARG A 46 -3.70 -5.39 -13.75
N ILE A 47 -4.32 -6.41 -13.14
CA ILE A 47 -3.66 -7.69 -12.81
C ILE A 47 -4.49 -8.81 -13.46
N GLY A 48 -3.87 -9.60 -14.34
CA GLY A 48 -4.58 -10.70 -15.02
C GLY A 48 -5.79 -10.24 -15.84
N GLY A 49 -5.81 -8.98 -16.32
CA GLY A 49 -6.94 -8.42 -17.05
C GLY A 49 -8.01 -7.78 -16.17
N GLU A 50 -7.94 -7.90 -14.85
CA GLU A 50 -8.90 -7.30 -13.91
C GLU A 50 -8.42 -5.96 -13.38
N ARG A 51 -9.35 -5.04 -13.11
CA ARG A 51 -9.05 -3.78 -12.41
C ARG A 51 -8.96 -4.05 -10.91
N VAL A 52 -7.83 -3.67 -10.32
CA VAL A 52 -7.54 -3.89 -8.89
C VAL A 52 -7.16 -2.57 -8.24
N ALA A 53 -7.84 -2.25 -7.14
CA ALA A 53 -7.44 -1.14 -6.26
C ALA A 53 -6.47 -1.65 -5.19
N LEU A 54 -5.32 -0.99 -5.10
CA LEU A 54 -4.31 -1.18 -4.07
C LEU A 54 -4.39 -0.03 -3.08
N ALA A 55 -4.28 -0.33 -1.79
CA ALA A 55 -4.38 0.68 -0.74
C ALA A 55 -3.39 0.38 0.40
N LEU A 56 -2.73 1.44 0.86
CA LEU A 56 -1.91 1.51 2.07
C LEU A 56 -2.52 2.56 3.00
N PRO A 57 -3.15 2.17 4.12
CA PRO A 57 -3.54 3.12 5.15
C PRO A 57 -2.36 3.99 5.57
N GLN A 58 -2.62 5.23 5.93
CA GLN A 58 -1.67 6.14 6.57
C GLN A 58 -2.13 6.47 7.99
N THR A 59 -3.03 5.65 8.53
CA THR A 59 -3.38 5.59 9.94
C THR A 59 -2.44 4.61 10.63
N TYR A 60 -2.23 4.79 11.93
CA TYR A 60 -1.57 3.76 12.73
C TYR A 60 -2.47 2.52 12.79
N MET A 61 -1.87 1.34 12.61
CA MET A 61 -2.41 0.07 13.08
C MET A 61 -2.43 0.15 14.61
N ASN A 62 -3.53 0.65 15.16
CA ASN A 62 -3.75 0.60 16.61
C ASN A 62 -3.87 -0.88 17.04
N GLU A 63 -3.35 -1.21 18.21
CA GLU A 63 -3.58 -2.51 18.89
C GLU A 63 -5.07 -2.82 19.07
#